data_AF-A0A9D3XLL5-F1
#
_entry.id   AF-A0A9D3XLL5-F1
#
_cell.length_a   1.000
_cell.length_b   1.000
_cell.length_c   1.000
_cell.angle_alpha   90.00
_cell.angle_beta   90.00
_cell.angle_gamma   90.00
#
_symmetry.space_group_name_H-M   'P 1'
#
loop_
_entity.id
_entity.type
_entity.pdbx_description
1 polymer ?
#
loop_
_entity_poly.entity_id
_entity_poly.type
_entity_poly.pdbx_seq_one_letter_code
_entity_poly.pdbx_strand_id
1 'polypeptide(L)'
;MAAVAAAVGSLRRAGWGLLRRAPVVRCPLYPAQRAFQASALLRRVSDEQKQEPPPSSSQQRFESHPPGDQPDQEPQRSHHSYTDQGGEESEDYESEEQLQQRILTASLEFVPSHGWTADAIAEGAKSLGLSVAAAGMFHNDGSELILHFVSQCNSELSNLLEEQQKLVQLGQAEKKKTDQFLRDAVEARLRMLIPYIEKWPQAVSILLLPHNIPSSLNLLTSMVDDMWHYAGDQSTDINWYTRRTVLAGIYNTTELVMMQDSSPDFEETWRFLENRIADAMKMGTVNGRSTRPGPNGSCSYCK
;
A
#
# COMPACT_ATOMS: atom_id res chain seq x y z
N MET A 1 -11.69 -18.40 71.65
CA MET A 1 -10.78 -17.25 71.88
C MET A 1 -11.08 -16.18 70.83
N ALA A 2 -10.62 -14.94 71.06
CA ALA A 2 -10.91 -13.71 70.29
C ALA A 2 -10.94 -13.87 68.75
N ALA A 3 -11.79 -13.19 67.95
CA ALA A 3 -12.30 -11.80 67.96
C ALA A 3 -11.27 -10.72 67.57
N VAL A 4 -11.77 -9.60 67.00
CA VAL A 4 -11.06 -8.35 66.58
C VAL A 4 -10.37 -8.42 65.19
N ALA A 5 -10.36 -7.39 64.32
CA ALA A 5 -11.29 -6.27 64.01
C ALA A 5 -10.86 -5.57 62.69
N ALA A 6 -11.62 -4.57 62.23
CA ALA A 6 -11.47 -3.86 60.96
C ALA A 6 -10.41 -2.73 60.91
N ALA A 7 -9.97 -2.40 59.69
CA ALA A 7 -9.58 -1.05 59.20
C ALA A 7 -9.55 -1.14 57.65
N VAL A 8 -10.44 -0.52 56.84
CA VAL A 8 -10.69 0.91 56.62
C VAL A 8 -9.41 1.70 56.30
N GLY A 9 -9.17 1.94 55.00
CA GLY A 9 -8.06 2.75 54.49
C GLY A 9 -8.47 3.47 53.20
N SER A 10 -9.02 4.67 53.33
CA SER A 10 -9.43 5.50 52.19
C SER A 10 -8.24 6.02 51.39
N LEU A 11 -8.18 5.73 50.09
CA LEU A 11 -7.27 6.39 49.15
C LEU A 11 -8.05 7.27 48.16
N ARG A 12 -7.51 8.46 47.93
CA ARG A 12 -8.25 9.64 47.47
C ARG A 12 -8.35 9.74 45.95
N ARG A 13 -9.40 10.42 45.49
CA ARG A 13 -9.47 11.01 44.15
C ARG A 13 -8.29 11.96 43.91
N ALA A 14 -7.53 11.67 42.88
CA ALA A 14 -6.86 12.63 42.00
C ALA A 14 -7.13 12.13 40.58
N GLY A 15 -7.44 12.92 39.56
CA GLY A 15 -7.32 14.36 39.40
C GLY A 15 -7.30 14.61 37.89
N TRP A 16 -8.43 14.33 37.22
CA TRP A 16 -8.52 14.46 35.75
C TRP A 16 -8.68 15.93 35.39
N GLY A 17 -7.63 16.50 34.80
CA GLY A 17 -7.63 17.85 34.26
C GLY A 17 -6.68 17.97 33.07
N LEU A 18 -7.08 18.77 32.08
CA LEU A 18 -6.27 19.22 30.94
C LEU A 18 -6.00 18.20 29.80
N LEU A 19 -7.07 17.64 29.22
CA LEU A 19 -7.04 17.37 27.77
C LEU A 19 -7.20 18.69 27.01
N ARG A 20 -6.06 19.34 26.69
CA ARG A 20 -6.04 20.47 25.75
C ARG A 20 -6.16 19.95 24.31
N ARG A 21 -6.95 20.66 23.50
CA ARG A 21 -7.07 20.44 22.04
C ARG A 21 -5.69 20.38 21.38
N ALA A 22 -5.37 19.27 20.71
CA ALA A 22 -4.34 19.25 19.67
C ALA A 22 -4.98 19.70 18.34
N PRO A 23 -4.28 20.49 17.51
CA PRO A 23 -4.80 20.95 16.23
C PRO A 23 -4.81 19.83 15.18
N VAL A 24 -5.79 19.88 14.27
CA VAL A 24 -5.85 19.02 13.08
C VAL A 24 -4.69 19.39 12.16
N VAL A 25 -3.71 18.49 12.01
CA VAL A 25 -2.66 18.61 11.00
C VAL A 25 -3.20 18.06 9.69
N ARG A 26 -3.56 18.95 8.76
CA ARG A 26 -3.74 18.59 7.35
C ARG A 26 -2.36 18.54 6.70
N CYS A 27 -1.86 17.34 6.41
CA CYS A 27 -0.70 17.18 5.53
C CYS A 27 -1.15 17.39 4.06
N PRO A 28 -0.55 18.33 3.31
CA PRO A 28 -0.79 18.44 1.87
C PRO A 28 -0.08 17.31 1.13
N LEU A 29 -0.80 16.65 0.22
CA LEU A 29 -0.25 15.68 -0.72
C LEU A 29 0.56 16.40 -1.81
N TYR A 30 1.88 16.17 -1.86
CA TYR A 30 2.70 16.35 -3.06
C TYR A 30 3.84 15.31 -3.05
N PRO A 31 4.14 14.65 -4.18
CA PRO A 31 5.24 13.69 -4.26
C PRO A 31 6.60 14.41 -4.25
N ALA A 32 7.54 13.89 -3.48
CA ALA A 32 8.90 14.42 -3.42
C ALA A 32 9.71 13.97 -4.65
N GLN A 33 10.08 14.92 -5.51
CA GLN A 33 11.00 14.66 -6.62
C GLN A 33 12.38 14.25 -6.09
N ARG A 34 12.93 13.14 -6.61
CA ARG A 34 14.30 12.67 -6.29
C ARG A 34 15.33 13.67 -6.82
N ALA A 35 16.05 14.35 -5.93
CA ALA A 35 17.21 15.16 -6.29
C ALA A 35 18.46 14.27 -6.44
N PHE A 36 19.02 14.18 -7.65
CA PHE A 36 20.31 13.55 -7.89
C PHE A 36 21.44 14.33 -7.19
N GLN A 37 22.23 13.65 -6.35
CA GLN A 37 23.49 14.21 -5.85
C GLN A 37 24.64 13.88 -6.81
N ALA A 38 25.13 14.90 -7.53
CA ALA A 38 26.34 14.79 -8.33
C ALA A 38 27.59 14.96 -7.43
N SER A 39 28.35 13.88 -7.24
CA SER A 39 29.59 13.88 -6.46
C SER A 39 30.78 14.36 -7.29
N ALA A 40 31.15 15.63 -7.15
CA ALA A 40 32.33 16.20 -7.79
C ALA A 40 33.63 15.74 -7.08
N LEU A 41 34.46 14.95 -7.76
CA LEU A 41 35.80 14.58 -7.28
C LEU A 41 36.82 15.68 -7.57
N LEU A 42 37.28 16.36 -6.51
CA LEU A 42 38.39 17.31 -6.58
C LEU A 42 39.73 16.59 -6.75
N ARG A 43 40.24 16.54 -7.99
CA ARG A 43 41.58 16.03 -8.30
C ARG A 43 42.64 17.07 -7.92
N ARG A 44 43.38 16.85 -6.83
CA ARG A 44 44.55 17.68 -6.48
C ARG A 44 45.66 17.52 -7.51
N VAL A 45 46.36 18.62 -7.78
CA VAL A 45 47.58 18.70 -8.58
C VAL A 45 48.78 18.27 -7.74
N SER A 46 49.70 17.53 -8.34
CA SER A 46 51.09 17.39 -7.92
C SER A 46 51.96 17.25 -9.17
N ASP A 47 52.83 18.22 -9.40
CA ASP A 47 53.92 18.14 -10.37
C ASP A 47 55.05 17.27 -9.80
N GLU A 48 55.62 16.37 -10.60
CA GLU A 48 57.04 16.47 -11.01
C GLU A 48 57.42 15.42 -12.08
N GLN A 49 58.06 15.95 -13.13
CA GLN A 49 58.99 15.35 -14.09
C GLN A 49 59.38 13.86 -13.94
N LYS A 50 59.28 13.10 -15.05
CA LYS A 50 60.38 12.98 -16.06
C LYS A 50 60.03 11.96 -17.16
N GLN A 51 60.10 12.35 -18.43
CA GLN A 51 60.13 11.45 -19.59
C GLN A 51 61.17 11.96 -20.60
N GLU A 52 61.96 11.05 -21.16
CA GLU A 52 62.78 11.27 -22.36
C GLU A 52 62.20 10.46 -23.53
N PRO A 53 62.06 11.09 -24.71
CA PRO A 53 62.02 10.37 -25.98
C PRO A 53 62.99 10.96 -27.01
N PRO A 54 63.44 10.16 -27.99
CA PRO A 54 63.98 10.70 -29.25
C PRO A 54 63.28 10.04 -30.47
N PRO A 55 63.58 10.44 -31.72
CA PRO A 55 63.07 11.69 -32.29
C PRO A 55 62.52 11.50 -33.71
N SER A 56 61.90 12.54 -34.30
CA SER A 56 62.01 12.78 -35.75
C SER A 56 61.65 14.22 -36.13
N SER A 57 62.44 14.75 -37.07
CA SER A 57 62.39 16.14 -37.53
C SER A 57 61.35 16.34 -38.63
N SER A 58 60.83 17.56 -38.74
CA SER A 58 60.84 18.31 -40.01
C SER A 58 60.59 19.80 -39.76
N GLN A 59 61.53 20.63 -40.21
CA GLN A 59 61.37 22.07 -40.26
C GLN A 59 60.64 22.46 -41.53
N GLN A 60 59.78 23.48 -41.48
CA GLN A 60 59.83 24.55 -42.48
C GLN A 60 59.27 25.86 -41.91
N ARG A 61 59.88 26.97 -42.35
CA ARG A 61 59.81 28.29 -41.72
C ARG A 61 58.82 29.19 -42.48
N PHE A 62 57.97 29.89 -41.74
CA PHE A 62 57.13 30.98 -42.25
C PHE A 62 57.75 32.36 -41.94
N GLU A 63 57.84 33.19 -42.98
CA GLU A 63 58.04 34.65 -42.97
C GLU A 63 57.20 35.16 -44.17
N SER A 64 56.48 36.30 -44.19
CA SER A 64 56.37 37.39 -43.21
C SER A 64 55.19 38.35 -43.54
N HIS A 65 54.36 38.64 -42.52
CA HIS A 65 53.75 39.96 -42.16
C HIS A 65 52.78 40.76 -43.11
N PRO A 66 51.91 41.64 -42.53
CA PRO A 66 50.66 42.16 -43.15
C PRO A 66 50.78 43.69 -43.46
N PRO A 67 49.82 44.67 -43.29
CA PRO A 67 48.57 44.78 -42.47
C PRO A 67 47.28 45.14 -43.27
N GLY A 68 46.15 45.42 -42.58
CA GLY A 68 45.19 46.46 -43.01
C GLY A 68 43.67 46.18 -42.88
N ASP A 69 43.03 46.93 -41.97
CA ASP A 69 41.66 47.50 -42.01
C ASP A 69 40.35 46.66 -41.92
N GLN A 70 39.52 47.11 -40.96
CA GLN A 70 38.08 46.90 -40.72
C GLN A 70 37.21 47.66 -41.77
N PRO A 71 35.85 47.52 -41.88
CA PRO A 71 34.91 47.09 -40.82
C PRO A 71 33.70 46.20 -41.23
N ASP A 72 32.95 45.82 -40.18
CA ASP A 72 31.53 45.43 -40.06
C ASP A 72 30.67 45.15 -41.33
N GLN A 73 30.06 43.95 -41.36
CA GLN A 73 28.59 43.75 -41.47
C GLN A 73 28.20 42.26 -41.37
N GLU A 74 27.11 41.96 -40.66
CA GLU A 74 26.46 40.63 -40.65
C GLU A 74 25.81 40.32 -42.01
N PRO A 75 25.69 39.02 -42.35
CA PRO A 75 24.45 38.58 -42.96
C PRO A 75 23.87 37.30 -42.31
N GLN A 76 22.55 37.36 -42.08
CA GLN A 76 21.72 36.28 -41.55
C GLN A 76 21.86 34.97 -42.34
N ARG A 77 21.91 33.83 -41.64
CA ARG A 77 21.63 32.51 -42.24
C ARG A 77 20.34 31.91 -41.69
N SER A 78 19.26 32.19 -42.42
CA SER A 78 18.18 31.24 -42.78
C SER A 78 17.98 30.01 -41.88
N HIS A 79 16.93 30.05 -41.06
CA HIS A 79 16.35 28.85 -40.44
C HIS A 79 15.89 27.86 -41.51
N HIS A 80 16.45 26.66 -41.53
CA HIS A 80 15.87 25.53 -42.24
C HIS A 80 14.72 24.97 -41.39
N SER A 81 13.48 25.30 -41.74
CA SER A 81 12.32 24.55 -41.23
C SER A 81 12.28 23.20 -41.93
N TYR A 82 12.54 22.13 -41.18
CA TYR A 82 12.05 20.80 -41.56
C TYR A 82 10.58 20.77 -41.19
N THR A 83 9.71 20.82 -42.19
CA THR A 83 8.29 20.54 -42.02
C THR A 83 8.13 19.03 -42.10
N ASP A 84 8.20 18.36 -40.95
CA ASP A 84 7.87 16.94 -40.88
C ASP A 84 6.35 16.78 -41.02
N GLN A 85 5.92 16.24 -42.16
CA GLN A 85 4.56 15.74 -42.37
C GLN A 85 4.56 14.23 -42.20
N GLY A 86 5.01 13.76 -41.04
CA GLY A 86 4.73 12.42 -40.53
C GLY A 86 3.26 12.33 -40.11
N GLY A 87 2.60 11.21 -40.44
CA GLY A 87 1.21 10.99 -40.03
C GLY A 87 1.07 10.85 -38.51
N GLU A 88 -0.14 11.04 -38.02
CA GLU A 88 -0.53 10.77 -36.63
C GLU A 88 -0.58 9.25 -36.35
N GLU A 89 0.56 8.57 -36.47
CA GLU A 89 0.79 7.32 -35.75
C GLU A 89 1.05 7.70 -34.29
N SER A 90 -0.01 7.64 -33.47
CA SER A 90 0.13 7.72 -32.02
C SER A 90 0.84 6.46 -31.54
N GLU A 91 2.18 6.49 -31.53
CA GLU A 91 3.00 5.53 -30.80
C GLU A 91 2.53 5.56 -29.34
N ASP A 92 1.87 4.48 -28.90
CA ASP A 92 1.26 4.37 -27.58
C ASP A 92 2.38 4.07 -26.56
N TYR A 93 3.12 5.13 -26.20
CA TYR A 93 4.29 5.06 -25.32
C TYR A 93 3.88 4.64 -23.90
N GLU A 94 4.18 3.39 -23.57
CA GLU A 94 4.03 2.86 -22.22
C GLU A 94 4.91 3.60 -21.20
N SER A 95 4.31 3.96 -20.06
CA SER A 95 5.04 4.57 -18.94
C SER A 95 5.83 3.54 -18.14
N GLU A 96 6.87 4.00 -17.43
CA GLU A 96 7.66 3.13 -16.54
C GLU A 96 6.77 2.43 -15.49
N GLU A 97 5.76 3.12 -14.97
CA GLU A 97 4.79 2.59 -14.01
C GLU A 97 3.92 1.48 -14.62
N GLN A 98 3.43 1.67 -15.86
CA GLN A 98 2.65 0.65 -16.58
C GLN A 98 3.48 -0.60 -16.88
N LEU A 99 4.73 -0.42 -17.31
CA LEU A 99 5.69 -1.51 -17.51
C LEU A 99 5.96 -2.27 -16.19
N GLN A 100 6.17 -1.55 -15.09
CA GLN A 100 6.36 -2.15 -13.77
C GLN A 100 5.13 -2.98 -13.35
N GLN A 101 3.92 -2.43 -13.48
CA GLN A 101 2.67 -3.14 -13.17
C GLN A 101 2.54 -4.42 -14.01
N ARG A 102 2.79 -4.37 -15.32
CA ARG A 102 2.77 -5.57 -16.19
C ARG A 102 3.75 -6.64 -15.74
N ILE A 103 4.99 -6.26 -15.41
CA ILE A 103 5.99 -7.20 -14.91
C ILE A 103 5.49 -7.86 -13.62
N LEU A 104 5.03 -7.07 -12.64
CA LEU A 104 4.53 -7.62 -11.37
C LEU A 104 3.31 -8.53 -11.57
N THR A 105 2.38 -8.18 -12.46
CA THR A 105 1.23 -9.04 -12.80
C THR A 105 1.68 -10.36 -13.42
N ALA A 106 2.60 -10.33 -14.40
CA ALA A 106 3.15 -11.54 -15.03
C ALA A 106 3.98 -12.39 -14.05
N SER A 107 4.57 -11.78 -13.02
CA SER A 107 5.36 -12.45 -12.00
C SER A 107 4.53 -13.34 -11.07
N LEU A 108 3.21 -13.10 -10.96
CA LEU A 108 2.32 -13.86 -10.09
C LEU A 108 2.26 -15.35 -10.48
N GLU A 109 2.31 -15.67 -11.77
CA GLU A 109 2.34 -17.07 -12.27
C GLU A 109 3.54 -17.86 -11.71
N PHE A 110 4.64 -17.18 -11.39
CA PHE A 110 5.89 -17.76 -10.90
C PHE A 110 6.00 -17.79 -9.37
N VAL A 111 5.06 -17.18 -8.63
CA VAL A 111 5.07 -17.19 -7.14
C VAL A 111 4.94 -18.60 -6.54
N PRO A 112 4.10 -19.52 -7.05
CA PRO A 112 4.02 -20.87 -6.49
C PRO A 112 5.35 -21.65 -6.52
N SER A 113 6.16 -21.46 -7.56
CA SER A 113 7.48 -22.10 -7.70
C SER A 113 8.59 -21.32 -6.99
N HIS A 114 8.71 -20.00 -7.22
CA HIS A 114 9.83 -19.18 -6.75
C HIS A 114 9.58 -18.43 -5.43
N GLY A 115 8.34 -18.44 -4.92
CA GLY A 115 7.92 -17.66 -3.76
C GLY A 115 7.84 -16.16 -4.07
N TRP A 116 7.67 -15.36 -3.02
CA TRP A 116 7.62 -13.90 -3.12
C TRP A 116 9.05 -13.33 -3.18
N THR A 117 9.69 -13.42 -4.35
CA THR A 117 11.13 -13.18 -4.53
C THR A 117 11.45 -12.43 -5.82
N ALA A 118 12.65 -11.87 -5.91
CA ALA A 118 13.17 -11.27 -7.15
C ALA A 118 13.28 -12.29 -8.31
N ASP A 119 13.40 -13.59 -8.02
CA ASP A 119 13.44 -14.65 -9.05
C ASP A 119 12.08 -14.80 -9.74
N ALA A 120 10.96 -14.71 -8.99
CA ALA A 120 9.62 -14.65 -9.58
C ALA A 120 9.44 -13.42 -10.49
N ILE A 121 10.03 -12.28 -10.11
CA ILE A 121 10.04 -11.04 -10.90
C ILE A 121 10.87 -11.20 -12.18
N ALA A 122 12.02 -11.86 -12.10
CA ALA A 122 12.88 -12.12 -13.25
C ALA A 122 12.22 -13.06 -14.28
N GLU A 123 11.54 -14.11 -13.83
CA GLU A 123 10.76 -15.00 -14.71
C GLU A 123 9.51 -14.31 -15.27
N GLY A 124 8.83 -13.46 -14.48
CA GLY A 124 7.74 -12.59 -14.96
C GLY A 124 8.19 -11.65 -16.08
N ALA A 125 9.30 -10.94 -15.90
CA ALA A 125 9.89 -10.09 -16.95
C ALA A 125 10.25 -10.89 -18.21
N LYS A 126 10.86 -12.07 -18.04
CA LYS A 126 11.24 -12.98 -19.13
C LYS A 126 10.05 -13.54 -19.90
N SER A 127 8.92 -13.80 -19.24
CA SER A 127 7.66 -14.21 -19.89
C SER A 127 7.09 -13.13 -20.82
N LEU A 128 7.33 -11.85 -20.49
CA LEU A 128 6.99 -10.69 -21.32
C LEU A 128 8.02 -10.41 -22.43
N GLY A 129 9.04 -11.26 -22.60
CA GLY A 129 10.13 -11.06 -23.57
C GLY A 129 11.18 -10.03 -23.16
N LEU A 130 11.16 -9.57 -21.90
CA LEU A 130 12.13 -8.61 -21.38
C LEU A 130 13.38 -9.31 -20.85
N SER A 131 14.47 -8.55 -20.68
CA SER A 131 15.66 -9.03 -20.00
C SER A 131 15.39 -9.26 -18.51
N VAL A 132 15.94 -10.32 -17.93
CA VAL A 132 15.92 -10.57 -16.47
C VAL A 132 16.50 -9.41 -15.64
N ALA A 133 17.33 -8.55 -16.26
CA ALA A 133 17.83 -7.32 -15.64
C ALA A 133 16.70 -6.33 -15.27
N ALA A 134 15.50 -6.43 -15.87
CA ALA A 134 14.34 -5.64 -15.51
C ALA A 134 13.87 -5.90 -14.06
N ALA A 135 14.17 -7.06 -13.47
CA ALA A 135 13.91 -7.30 -12.05
C ALA A 135 14.68 -6.33 -11.13
N GLY A 136 15.80 -5.75 -11.60
CA GLY A 136 16.56 -4.73 -10.88
C GLY A 136 15.89 -3.36 -10.76
N MET A 137 14.69 -3.18 -11.33
CA MET A 137 13.85 -2.00 -11.08
C MET A 137 13.14 -2.06 -9.72
N PHE A 138 13.05 -3.25 -9.11
CA PHE A 138 12.28 -3.52 -7.89
C PHE A 138 13.19 -3.82 -6.69
N HIS A 139 12.62 -3.75 -5.48
CA HIS A 139 13.29 -4.17 -4.25
C HIS A 139 13.46 -5.70 -4.20
N ASN A 140 14.67 -6.14 -3.87
CA ASN A 140 15.04 -7.56 -3.81
C ASN A 140 14.30 -8.39 -2.73
N ASP A 141 13.53 -7.76 -1.85
CA ASP A 141 12.78 -8.42 -0.77
C ASP A 141 11.40 -8.94 -1.20
N GLY A 142 11.00 -8.71 -2.46
CA GLY A 142 9.70 -9.14 -3.00
C GLY A 142 8.50 -8.33 -2.49
N SER A 143 8.72 -7.28 -1.69
CA SER A 143 7.67 -6.46 -1.09
C SER A 143 6.72 -5.85 -2.12
N GLU A 144 7.26 -5.33 -3.22
CA GLU A 144 6.47 -4.72 -4.30
C GLU A 144 5.54 -5.73 -5.00
N LEU A 145 5.99 -6.96 -5.20
CA LEU A 145 5.17 -8.03 -5.78
C LEU A 145 3.99 -8.40 -4.86
N ILE A 146 4.24 -8.46 -3.54
CA ILE A 146 3.19 -8.74 -2.56
C ILE A 146 2.21 -7.55 -2.46
N LEU A 147 2.71 -6.31 -2.40
CA LEU A 147 1.89 -5.10 -2.32
C LEU A 147 1.03 -4.93 -3.59
N HIS A 148 1.59 -5.23 -4.77
CA HIS A 148 0.84 -5.30 -6.03
C HIS A 148 -0.27 -6.35 -5.96
N PHE A 149 0.03 -7.58 -5.55
CA PHE A 149 -0.97 -8.64 -5.39
C PHE A 149 -2.09 -8.27 -4.40
N VAL A 150 -1.75 -7.69 -3.25
CA VAL A 150 -2.74 -7.23 -2.26
C VAL A 150 -3.60 -6.11 -2.86
N SER A 151 -3.02 -5.17 -3.60
CA SER A 151 -3.75 -4.10 -4.28
C SER A 151 -4.68 -4.63 -5.37
N GLN A 152 -4.24 -5.63 -6.15
CA GLN A 152 -5.05 -6.32 -7.15
C GLN A 152 -6.24 -7.03 -6.51
N CYS A 153 -6.01 -7.84 -5.46
CA CYS A 153 -7.09 -8.53 -4.73
C CYS A 153 -8.11 -7.56 -4.11
N ASN A 154 -7.65 -6.43 -3.58
CA ASN A 154 -8.54 -5.41 -3.04
C ASN A 154 -9.38 -4.75 -4.14
N SER A 155 -8.79 -4.49 -5.31
CA SER A 155 -9.50 -3.95 -6.47
C SER A 155 -10.54 -4.93 -7.02
N GLU A 156 -10.19 -6.22 -7.12
CA GLU A 156 -11.09 -7.30 -7.52
C GLU A 156 -12.27 -7.46 -6.54
N LEU A 157 -12.00 -7.40 -5.23
CA LEU A 157 -13.04 -7.38 -4.20
C LEU A 157 -13.98 -6.19 -4.40
N SER A 158 -13.46 -4.97 -4.54
CA SER A 158 -14.30 -3.77 -4.64
C SER A 158 -15.15 -3.77 -5.92
N ASN A 159 -14.66 -4.32 -7.03
CA ASN A 159 -15.47 -4.59 -8.23
C ASN A 159 -16.60 -5.58 -7.96
N LEU A 160 -16.29 -6.73 -7.32
CA LEU A 160 -17.27 -7.76 -6.96
C LEU A 160 -18.35 -7.24 -6.02
N LEU A 161 -18.00 -6.38 -5.05
CA LEU A 161 -18.96 -5.76 -4.15
C LEU A 161 -19.81 -4.69 -4.86
N GLU A 162 -19.25 -3.94 -5.80
CA GLU A 162 -20.00 -2.98 -6.64
C GLU A 162 -21.02 -3.70 -7.54
N GLU A 163 -20.64 -4.81 -8.16
CA GLU A 163 -21.54 -5.66 -8.96
C GLU A 163 -22.69 -6.22 -8.12
N GLN A 164 -22.40 -6.76 -6.93
CA GLN A 164 -23.45 -7.20 -5.99
C GLN A 164 -24.39 -6.05 -5.60
N GLN A 165 -23.86 -4.84 -5.39
CA GLN A 165 -24.69 -3.68 -5.08
C GLN A 165 -25.55 -3.25 -6.28
N LYS A 166 -25.03 -3.31 -7.50
CA LYS A 166 -25.80 -3.04 -8.74
C LYS A 166 -26.96 -4.02 -8.89
N LEU A 167 -26.76 -5.32 -8.65
CA LEU A 167 -27.84 -6.32 -8.68
C LEU A 167 -28.95 -6.02 -7.66
N VAL A 168 -28.59 -5.56 -6.46
CA VAL A 168 -29.58 -5.12 -5.43
C VAL A 168 -30.33 -3.86 -5.86
N GLN A 169 -29.63 -2.87 -6.47
CA GLN A 169 -30.27 -1.65 -6.98
C GLN A 169 -31.24 -1.92 -8.14
N LEU A 170 -30.94 -2.91 -9.00
CA LEU A 170 -31.79 -3.35 -10.09
C LEU A 170 -32.95 -4.26 -9.64
N GLY A 171 -33.06 -4.58 -8.35
CA GLY A 171 -34.07 -5.49 -7.80
C GLY A 171 -33.87 -6.96 -8.20
N GLN A 172 -32.67 -7.33 -8.69
CA GLN A 172 -32.31 -8.68 -9.11
C GLN A 172 -31.77 -9.54 -7.95
N ALA A 173 -31.38 -8.90 -6.84
CA ALA A 173 -30.94 -9.56 -5.61
C ALA A 173 -31.52 -8.84 -4.37
N GLU A 174 -31.74 -9.57 -3.28
CA GLU A 174 -32.13 -8.98 -2.00
C GLU A 174 -30.91 -8.41 -1.26
N LYS A 175 -31.12 -7.31 -0.50
CA LYS A 175 -30.07 -6.76 0.37
C LYS A 175 -29.78 -7.74 1.52
N LYS A 176 -28.59 -8.36 1.48
CA LYS A 176 -28.06 -9.20 2.57
C LYS A 176 -28.00 -8.41 3.89
N LYS A 177 -28.18 -9.13 5.01
CA LYS A 177 -27.90 -8.60 6.34
C LYS A 177 -26.40 -8.33 6.50
N THR A 178 -26.02 -7.38 7.35
CA THR A 178 -24.62 -6.95 7.54
C THR A 178 -23.68 -8.08 7.99
N ASP A 179 -24.16 -9.00 8.82
CA ASP A 179 -23.41 -10.18 9.26
C ASP A 179 -23.10 -11.14 8.09
N GLN A 180 -24.12 -11.50 7.30
CA GLN A 180 -23.93 -12.31 6.10
C GLN A 180 -23.03 -11.60 5.08
N PHE A 181 -23.27 -10.31 4.82
CA PHE A 181 -22.50 -9.54 3.86
C PHE A 181 -21.01 -9.50 4.19
N LEU A 182 -20.66 -9.24 5.46
CA LEU A 182 -19.26 -9.19 5.88
C LEU A 182 -18.60 -10.57 5.86
N ARG A 183 -19.35 -11.65 6.11
CA ARG A 183 -18.84 -13.02 5.93
C ARG A 183 -18.48 -13.25 4.47
N ASP A 184 -19.43 -13.01 3.57
CA ASP A 184 -19.26 -13.26 2.14
C ASP A 184 -18.10 -12.42 1.55
N ALA A 185 -17.95 -11.17 2.00
CA ALA A 185 -16.88 -10.28 1.55
C ALA A 185 -15.48 -10.72 2.05
N VAL A 186 -15.36 -11.13 3.33
CA VAL A 186 -14.09 -11.63 3.88
C VAL A 186 -13.74 -12.99 3.28
N GLU A 187 -14.72 -13.88 3.09
CA GLU A 187 -14.52 -15.17 2.42
C GLU A 187 -14.06 -14.97 0.96
N ALA A 188 -14.75 -14.14 0.18
CA ALA A 188 -14.36 -13.84 -1.20
C ALA A 188 -12.92 -13.30 -1.29
N ARG A 189 -12.55 -12.38 -0.38
CA ARG A 189 -11.21 -11.80 -0.33
C ARG A 189 -10.12 -12.81 0.08
N LEU A 190 -10.44 -13.73 1.00
CA LEU A 190 -9.50 -14.76 1.44
C LEU A 190 -9.36 -15.90 0.41
N ARG A 191 -10.42 -16.23 -0.34
CA ARG A 191 -10.36 -17.22 -1.43
C ARG A 191 -9.38 -16.83 -2.53
N MET A 192 -9.12 -15.54 -2.75
CA MET A 192 -8.07 -15.04 -3.67
C MET A 192 -6.65 -15.50 -3.26
N LEU A 193 -6.43 -15.87 -2.00
CA LEU A 193 -5.15 -16.34 -1.49
C LEU A 193 -4.88 -17.82 -1.81
N ILE A 194 -5.91 -18.61 -2.15
CA ILE A 194 -5.82 -20.07 -2.31
C ILE A 194 -4.70 -20.50 -3.29
N PRO A 195 -4.52 -19.89 -4.47
CA PRO A 195 -3.43 -20.28 -5.40
C PRO A 195 -2.02 -20.04 -4.84
N TYR A 196 -1.88 -19.22 -3.81
CA TYR A 196 -0.61 -18.77 -3.24
C TYR A 196 -0.43 -19.18 -1.76
N ILE A 197 -1.35 -19.97 -1.21
CA ILE A 197 -1.47 -20.21 0.24
C ILE A 197 -0.19 -20.81 0.85
N GLU A 198 0.49 -21.71 0.13
CA GLU A 198 1.76 -22.31 0.55
C GLU A 198 2.89 -21.27 0.76
N LYS A 199 2.84 -20.15 0.03
CA LYS A 199 3.82 -19.05 0.11
C LYS A 199 3.29 -17.86 0.92
N TRP A 200 2.01 -17.85 1.31
CA TRP A 200 1.41 -16.73 2.04
C TRP A 200 2.08 -16.41 3.40
N PRO A 201 2.54 -17.40 4.20
CA PRO A 201 3.29 -17.12 5.43
C PRO A 201 4.58 -16.30 5.20
N GLN A 202 5.23 -16.46 4.04
CA GLN A 202 6.38 -15.65 3.64
C GLN A 202 5.93 -14.21 3.35
N ALA A 203 4.85 -14.03 2.57
CA ALA A 203 4.30 -12.71 2.25
C ALA A 203 3.90 -11.92 3.50
N VAL A 204 3.15 -12.53 4.42
CA VAL A 204 2.75 -11.91 5.70
C VAL A 204 3.97 -11.47 6.50
N SER A 205 5.03 -12.28 6.53
CA SER A 205 6.29 -11.95 7.21
C SER A 205 6.99 -10.72 6.59
N ILE A 206 6.96 -10.58 5.26
CA ILE A 206 7.54 -9.44 4.54
C ILE A 206 6.69 -8.17 4.71
N LEU A 207 5.36 -8.29 4.67
CA LEU A 207 4.41 -7.17 4.86
C LEU A 207 4.50 -6.54 6.27
N LEU A 208 4.96 -7.32 7.26
CA LEU A 208 5.20 -6.89 8.64
C LEU A 208 6.60 -6.27 8.86
N LEU A 209 7.45 -6.15 7.84
CA LEU A 209 8.72 -5.43 7.96
C LEU A 209 8.48 -3.92 8.14
N PRO A 210 9.29 -3.20 8.96
CA PRO A 210 9.00 -1.82 9.33
C PRO A 210 8.81 -0.83 8.18
N HIS A 211 9.47 -1.04 7.03
CA HIS A 211 9.31 -0.22 5.83
C HIS A 211 8.03 -0.52 5.04
N ASN A 212 7.51 -1.75 5.14
CA ASN A 212 6.30 -2.19 4.44
C ASN A 212 5.03 -1.89 5.24
N ILE A 213 5.08 -1.92 6.58
CA ILE A 213 3.95 -1.69 7.49
C ILE A 213 3.04 -0.52 7.07
N PRO A 214 3.52 0.69 6.72
CA PRO A 214 2.65 1.80 6.32
C PRO A 214 1.80 1.50 5.08
N SER A 215 2.38 0.85 4.07
CA SER A 215 1.71 0.47 2.83
C SER A 215 0.74 -0.69 3.07
N SER A 216 1.19 -1.73 3.78
CA SER A 216 0.38 -2.89 4.18
C SER A 216 -0.86 -2.47 4.98
N LEU A 217 -0.68 -1.57 5.95
CA LEU A 217 -1.79 -1.06 6.77
C LEU A 217 -2.76 -0.21 5.96
N ASN A 218 -2.27 0.64 5.05
CA ASN A 218 -3.13 1.44 4.19
C ASN A 218 -4.04 0.57 3.30
N LEU A 219 -3.46 -0.48 2.70
CA LEU A 219 -4.22 -1.47 1.92
C LEU A 219 -5.25 -2.22 2.78
N LEU A 220 -4.87 -2.65 3.98
CA LEU A 220 -5.78 -3.31 4.93
C LEU A 220 -6.93 -2.39 5.36
N THR A 221 -6.63 -1.13 5.73
CA THR A 221 -7.67 -0.18 6.13
C THR A 221 -8.60 0.19 4.98
N SER A 222 -8.06 0.39 3.77
CA SER A 222 -8.88 0.72 2.60
C SER A 222 -9.85 -0.42 2.24
N MET A 223 -9.36 -1.66 2.26
CA MET A 223 -10.20 -2.85 2.05
C MET A 223 -11.31 -3.00 3.10
N VAL A 224 -10.99 -2.78 4.38
CA VAL A 224 -11.95 -2.81 5.49
C VAL A 224 -12.99 -1.69 5.37
N ASP A 225 -12.57 -0.52 4.91
CA ASP A 225 -13.44 0.62 4.64
C ASP A 225 -14.41 0.34 3.47
N ASP A 226 -13.94 -0.25 2.38
CA ASP A 226 -14.76 -0.67 1.24
C ASP A 226 -15.79 -1.74 1.64
N MET A 227 -15.38 -2.76 2.40
CA MET A 227 -16.31 -3.76 2.95
C MET A 227 -17.43 -3.11 3.79
N TRP A 228 -17.10 -2.13 4.64
CA TRP A 228 -18.10 -1.40 5.44
C TRP A 228 -18.97 -0.44 4.61
N HIS A 229 -18.41 0.15 3.55
CA HIS A 229 -19.12 1.01 2.61
C HIS A 229 -20.23 0.21 1.89
N TYR A 230 -19.87 -0.91 1.27
CA TYR A 230 -20.84 -1.76 0.54
C TYR A 230 -21.82 -2.50 1.46
N ALA A 231 -21.44 -2.79 2.72
CA ALA A 231 -22.38 -3.25 3.75
C ALA A 231 -23.47 -2.19 4.08
N GLY A 232 -23.25 -0.94 3.68
CA GLY A 232 -24.15 0.19 3.90
C GLY A 232 -24.09 0.75 5.32
N ASP A 233 -22.93 0.70 5.98
CA ASP A 233 -22.76 1.35 7.28
C ASP A 233 -22.84 2.88 7.14
N GLN A 234 -23.56 3.51 8.06
CA GLN A 234 -23.76 4.97 8.13
C GLN A 234 -23.23 5.53 9.47
N SER A 235 -22.30 4.82 10.12
CA SER A 235 -21.75 5.20 11.42
C SER A 235 -20.71 6.31 11.29
N THR A 236 -20.92 7.46 11.92
CA THR A 236 -20.09 8.68 11.73
C THR A 236 -19.20 9.08 12.91
N ASP A 237 -19.12 8.26 13.97
CA ASP A 237 -18.49 8.62 15.25
C ASP A 237 -17.53 7.52 15.76
N ILE A 238 -17.32 7.39 17.07
CA ILE A 238 -16.46 6.34 17.70
C ILE A 238 -16.77 4.93 17.15
N ASN A 239 -18.03 4.66 16.82
CA ASN A 239 -18.48 3.41 16.21
C ASN A 239 -17.78 3.10 14.87
N TRP A 240 -17.44 4.11 14.07
CA TRP A 240 -16.67 4.00 12.81
C TRP A 240 -15.31 3.35 13.06
N TYR A 241 -14.56 3.85 14.04
CA TYR A 241 -13.25 3.33 14.43
C TYR A 241 -13.36 1.93 15.02
N THR A 242 -14.32 1.70 15.92
CA THR A 242 -14.52 0.37 16.53
C THR A 242 -14.86 -0.70 15.48
N ARG A 243 -15.77 -0.41 14.54
CA ARG A 243 -16.13 -1.32 13.44
C ARG A 243 -14.95 -1.70 12.56
N ARG A 244 -14.09 -0.72 12.21
CA ARG A 244 -12.90 -0.93 11.39
C ARG A 244 -11.85 -1.76 12.11
N THR A 245 -11.49 -1.39 13.34
CA THR A 245 -10.53 -2.15 14.15
C THR A 245 -11.00 -3.59 14.40
N VAL A 246 -12.31 -3.80 14.65
CA VAL A 246 -12.87 -5.15 14.81
C VAL A 246 -12.82 -5.94 13.50
N LEU A 247 -13.25 -5.37 12.36
CA LEU A 247 -13.23 -6.11 11.09
C LEU A 247 -11.80 -6.41 10.61
N ALA A 248 -10.85 -5.47 10.76
CA ALA A 248 -9.43 -5.72 10.50
C ALA A 248 -8.87 -6.84 11.39
N GLY A 249 -9.26 -6.88 12.67
CA GLY A 249 -8.91 -7.97 13.58
C GLY A 249 -9.51 -9.31 13.17
N ILE A 250 -10.76 -9.34 12.69
CA ILE A 250 -11.41 -10.54 12.16
C ILE A 250 -10.69 -11.04 10.91
N TYR A 251 -10.42 -10.15 9.93
CA TYR A 251 -9.69 -10.50 8.72
C TYR A 251 -8.32 -11.10 9.05
N ASN A 252 -7.47 -10.38 9.79
CA ASN A 252 -6.12 -10.83 10.13
C ASN A 252 -6.13 -12.14 10.93
N THR A 253 -7.06 -12.33 11.88
CA THR A 253 -7.13 -13.59 12.65
C THR A 253 -7.66 -14.76 11.82
N THR A 254 -8.55 -14.51 10.86
CA THR A 254 -9.05 -15.54 9.93
C THR A 254 -7.97 -15.92 8.91
N GLU A 255 -7.20 -14.96 8.40
CA GLU A 255 -6.03 -15.19 7.54
C GLU A 255 -4.97 -16.06 8.23
N LEU A 256 -4.69 -15.80 9.52
CA LEU A 256 -3.77 -16.61 10.33
C LEU A 256 -4.27 -18.05 10.54
N VAL A 257 -5.60 -18.25 10.65
CA VAL A 257 -6.22 -19.59 10.74
C VAL A 257 -6.14 -20.30 9.38
N MET A 258 -6.44 -19.60 8.29
CA MET A 258 -6.43 -20.16 6.92
C MET A 258 -5.07 -20.74 6.52
N MET A 259 -3.97 -20.10 6.93
CA MET A 259 -2.60 -20.61 6.69
C MET A 259 -2.26 -21.90 7.45
N GLN A 260 -3.09 -22.34 8.39
CA GLN A 260 -2.91 -23.59 9.16
C GLN A 260 -4.01 -24.62 8.86
N ASP A 261 -5.00 -24.26 8.04
CA ASP A 261 -6.15 -25.09 7.75
C ASP A 261 -5.82 -26.09 6.63
N SER A 262 -6.23 -27.34 6.84
CA SER A 262 -6.10 -28.44 5.87
C SER A 262 -7.42 -29.20 5.72
N SER A 263 -8.54 -28.60 6.16
CA SER A 263 -9.88 -29.11 5.93
C SER A 263 -10.31 -28.93 4.47
N PRO A 264 -11.25 -29.76 3.95
CA PRO A 264 -11.79 -29.59 2.61
C PRO A 264 -12.34 -28.17 2.42
N ASP A 265 -11.97 -27.53 1.30
CA ASP A 265 -12.34 -26.14 0.95
C ASP A 265 -12.22 -25.10 2.09
N PHE A 266 -11.31 -25.29 3.05
CA PHE A 266 -11.14 -24.40 4.22
C PHE A 266 -12.39 -24.28 5.13
N GLU A 267 -13.20 -25.34 5.24
CA GLU A 267 -14.39 -25.40 6.12
C GLU A 267 -14.14 -24.93 7.57
N GLU A 268 -13.00 -25.28 8.17
CA GLU A 268 -12.62 -24.84 9.53
C GLU A 268 -12.43 -23.30 9.59
N THR A 269 -11.79 -22.72 8.58
CA THR A 269 -11.59 -21.26 8.42
C THR A 269 -12.93 -20.53 8.30
N TRP A 270 -13.85 -21.00 7.45
CA TRP A 270 -15.16 -20.33 7.28
C TRP A 270 -16.03 -20.45 8.53
N ARG A 271 -15.95 -21.57 9.25
CA ARG A 271 -16.59 -21.73 10.55
C ARG A 271 -15.98 -20.81 11.61
N PHE A 272 -14.66 -20.59 11.60
CA PHE A 272 -14.02 -19.59 12.46
C PHE A 272 -14.52 -18.18 12.14
N LEU A 273 -14.54 -17.79 10.86
CA LEU A 273 -15.02 -16.49 10.38
C LEU A 273 -16.47 -16.20 10.83
N GLU A 274 -17.38 -17.15 10.64
CA GLU A 274 -18.78 -17.03 11.08
C GLU A 274 -18.87 -16.75 12.58
N ASN A 275 -18.14 -17.49 13.41
CA ASN A 275 -18.12 -17.29 14.86
C ASN A 275 -17.61 -15.89 15.24
N ARG A 276 -16.54 -15.41 14.59
CA ARG A 276 -15.97 -14.08 14.86
C ARG A 276 -16.90 -12.94 14.45
N ILE A 277 -17.58 -13.05 13.31
CA ILE A 277 -18.58 -12.06 12.89
C ILE A 277 -19.80 -12.07 13.83
N ALA A 278 -20.30 -13.26 14.19
CA ALA A 278 -21.42 -13.39 15.13
C ALA A 278 -21.09 -12.75 16.49
N ASP A 279 -19.88 -12.90 17.01
CA ASP A 279 -19.45 -12.29 18.26
C ASP A 279 -19.32 -10.75 18.16
N ALA A 280 -18.82 -10.23 17.03
CA ALA A 280 -18.78 -8.78 16.78
C ALA A 280 -20.17 -8.14 16.78
N MET A 281 -21.16 -8.79 16.16
CA MET A 281 -22.54 -8.29 16.11
C MET A 281 -23.24 -8.32 17.48
N LYS A 282 -22.94 -9.33 18.31
CA LYS A 282 -23.38 -9.37 19.72
C LYS A 282 -22.80 -8.18 20.49
N MET A 283 -21.49 -7.91 20.37
CA MET A 283 -20.84 -6.79 21.08
C MET A 283 -21.44 -5.42 20.70
N GLY A 284 -21.69 -5.18 19.41
CA GLY A 284 -22.35 -3.94 18.95
C GLY A 284 -23.74 -3.73 19.57
N THR A 285 -24.47 -4.82 19.82
CA THR A 285 -25.83 -4.76 20.40
C THR A 285 -25.82 -4.42 21.90
N VAL A 286 -24.81 -4.87 22.66
CA VAL A 286 -24.74 -4.67 24.12
C VAL A 286 -24.57 -3.18 24.48
N ASN A 287 -23.76 -2.43 23.73
CA ASN A 287 -23.53 -1.01 23.99
C ASN A 287 -24.77 -0.12 23.69
N GLY A 288 -25.72 -0.60 22.87
CA GLY A 288 -26.97 0.12 22.57
C GLY A 288 -28.05 0.04 23.65
N ARG A 289 -27.91 -0.84 24.66
CA ARG A 289 -28.99 -1.17 25.62
C ARG A 289 -28.80 -0.64 27.04
N SER A 290 -27.87 0.29 27.26
CA SER A 290 -27.69 0.97 28.55
C SER A 290 -28.74 2.09 28.77
N THR A 291 -30.02 1.76 28.66
CA THR A 291 -31.09 2.63 29.17
C THR A 291 -31.03 2.60 30.69
N ARG A 292 -30.56 3.71 31.29
CA ARG A 292 -30.58 3.88 32.75
C ARG A 292 -32.03 3.69 33.24
N PRO A 293 -32.30 2.82 34.23
CA PRO A 293 -33.61 2.79 34.87
C PRO A 293 -33.82 4.13 35.60
N GLY A 294 -34.81 4.91 35.18
CA GLY A 294 -35.19 6.15 35.84
C GLY A 294 -35.75 5.85 37.24
N PRO A 295 -35.39 6.64 38.27
CA PRO A 295 -35.81 6.37 39.65
C PRO A 295 -37.26 6.81 39.91
N ASN A 296 -38.23 6.05 39.40
CA ASN A 296 -39.63 6.14 39.86
C ASN A 296 -39.81 5.39 41.18
N GLY A 297 -39.13 5.88 42.22
CA GLY A 297 -39.36 5.48 43.60
C GLY A 297 -40.46 6.32 44.23
N SER A 298 -41.72 5.95 44.00
CA SER A 298 -42.88 6.57 44.64
C SER A 298 -42.83 6.35 46.16
N CYS A 299 -42.35 7.33 46.91
CA CYS A 299 -42.29 7.24 48.38
C CYS A 299 -43.68 7.47 48.99
N SER A 300 -44.47 6.40 49.06
CA SER A 300 -45.76 6.40 49.77
C SER A 300 -45.55 6.20 51.27
N TYR A 301 -45.21 7.27 51.99
CA TYR A 301 -45.34 7.34 53.45
C TYR A 301 -46.50 8.26 53.84
N CYS A 302 -47.71 7.68 53.87
CA CYS A 302 -48.82 8.21 54.65
C CYS A 302 -49.09 7.25 55.81
N LYS A 303 -48.72 7.67 57.03
CA LYS A 303 -49.40 7.38 58.30
C LYS A 303 -48.75 8.18 59.42
#